data_AF-A0A2H3DP72-F1
#
_entry.id   AF-A0A2H3DP72-F1
#
_cell.length_a   1.000
_cell.length_b   1.000
_cell.length_c   1.000
_cell.angle_alpha   90.00
_cell.angle_beta   90.00
_cell.angle_gamma   90.00
#
_symmetry.space_group_name_H-M   'P 1'
#
loop_
_entity.id
_entity.type
_entity.pdbx_description
1 polymer ?
#
loop_
_entity_poly.entity_id
_entity_poly.type
_entity_poly.pdbx_seq_one_letter_code
_entity_poly.pdbx_strand_id
1 'polypeptide(L)'
;SGVGTYEPPKIPGLLTSKMYKTVDLLIACSLDAHVMDGYQFLMQNYRTGDRICIFGFSRGAYTARSLAGMIHKVGLLPPDNRQQVPFAYKMYTRTDEIGWGQSTAFKEAFCIDVPIEFVGVWDTVDSVGLVPKRLPFTASNTIIRTFRHALSLDEHRAKFKANLWNVPTAKDLKLNTPKSSPLSSRKNTVDSRG
;
A
#
# COMPACT_ATOMS: atom_id res chain seq x y z
N SER A 1 42.87 9.90 25.78
CA SER A 1 43.58 10.25 24.55
C SER A 1 42.63 10.12 23.38
N GLY A 2 42.32 11.23 22.71
CA GLY A 2 41.24 11.33 21.71
C GLY A 2 41.59 10.73 20.35
N VAL A 3 40.55 10.27 19.64
CA VAL A 3 40.61 9.83 18.24
C VAL A 3 39.61 10.68 17.46
N GLY A 4 40.08 11.22 16.34
CA GLY A 4 39.58 12.43 15.69
C GLY A 4 38.16 12.39 15.15
N THR A 5 37.50 13.54 15.28
CA THR A 5 36.33 13.96 14.51
C THR A 5 36.71 14.18 13.05
N TYR A 6 36.21 13.36 12.15
CA TYR A 6 36.25 13.66 10.72
C TYR A 6 35.21 14.76 10.42
N GLU A 7 35.66 15.94 10.00
CA GLU A 7 34.79 16.91 9.35
C GLU A 7 34.28 16.34 8.02
N PRO A 8 32.98 16.51 7.68
CA PRO A 8 32.50 16.14 6.36
C PRO A 8 33.10 17.09 5.32
N PRO A 9 33.61 16.60 4.19
CA PRO A 9 34.19 17.47 3.19
C PRO A 9 33.08 18.32 2.57
N LYS A 10 33.24 19.64 2.58
CA LYS A 10 32.43 20.59 1.80
C LYS A 10 32.77 20.40 0.31
N ILE A 11 32.08 19.48 -0.34
CA ILE A 11 32.16 19.21 -1.80
C ILE A 11 30.83 19.65 -2.43
N PRO A 12 30.82 20.37 -3.58
CA PRO A 12 29.73 21.25 -3.97
C PRO A 12 28.42 20.50 -4.26
N GLY A 13 27.34 20.95 -3.61
CA GLY A 13 26.05 20.26 -3.54
C GLY A 13 25.27 20.08 -4.86
N LEU A 14 25.79 20.52 -6.01
CA LEU A 14 25.08 20.46 -7.30
C LEU A 14 25.22 19.11 -8.02
N LEU A 15 26.39 18.47 -7.95
CA LEU A 15 26.63 17.17 -8.61
C LEU A 15 26.04 16.03 -7.77
N THR A 16 26.27 16.07 -6.46
CA THR A 16 25.74 15.08 -5.51
C THR A 16 24.21 15.06 -5.50
N SER A 17 23.55 16.23 -5.54
CA SER A 17 22.08 16.30 -5.57
C SER A 17 21.47 15.77 -6.87
N LYS A 18 22.14 15.97 -8.02
CA LYS A 18 21.70 15.38 -9.30
C LYS A 18 21.81 13.85 -9.27
N MET A 19 22.92 13.31 -8.77
CA MET A 19 23.11 11.86 -8.64
C MET A 19 22.08 11.22 -7.71
N TYR A 20 21.81 11.83 -6.55
CA TYR A 20 20.77 11.34 -5.62
C TYR A 20 19.38 11.36 -6.25
N LYS A 21 19.01 12.45 -6.96
CA LYS A 21 17.72 12.54 -7.64
C LYS A 21 17.53 11.44 -8.69
N THR A 22 18.58 11.08 -9.43
CA THR A 22 18.53 9.99 -10.42
C THR A 22 18.30 8.64 -9.76
N VAL A 23 19.01 8.34 -8.67
CA VAL A 23 18.83 7.08 -7.93
C VAL A 23 17.43 7.00 -7.32
N ASP A 24 16.95 8.08 -6.70
CA ASP A 24 15.60 8.15 -6.13
C ASP A 24 14.52 7.92 -7.20
N LEU A 25 14.68 8.51 -8.39
CA LEU A 25 13.76 8.33 -9.50
C LEU A 25 13.73 6.87 -9.99
N LEU A 26 14.89 6.22 -10.14
CA LEU A 26 14.96 4.83 -10.57
C LEU A 26 14.29 3.88 -9.57
N ILE A 27 14.47 4.14 -8.27
CA ILE A 27 13.81 3.37 -7.21
C ILE A 27 12.29 3.59 -7.24
N ALA A 28 11.84 4.84 -7.44
CA ALA A 28 10.42 5.14 -7.58
C ALA A 28 9.80 4.45 -8.81
N CYS A 29 10.43 4.56 -9.99
CA CYS A 29 9.92 3.94 -11.20
C CYS A 29 9.86 2.40 -11.10
N SER A 30 10.86 1.78 -10.48
CA SER A 30 10.84 0.33 -10.27
C SER A 30 9.77 -0.10 -9.27
N LEU A 31 9.55 0.67 -8.21
CA LEU A 31 8.46 0.43 -7.28
C LEU A 31 7.10 0.54 -7.95
N ASP A 32 6.86 1.61 -8.70
CA ASP A 32 5.61 1.86 -9.41
C ASP A 32 5.26 0.67 -10.33
N ALA A 33 6.26 0.20 -11.08
CA ALA A 33 6.13 -0.97 -11.94
C ALA A 33 5.74 -2.22 -11.15
N HIS A 34 6.45 -2.54 -10.06
CA HIS A 34 6.15 -3.73 -9.26
C HIS A 34 4.76 -3.70 -8.60
N VAL A 35 4.28 -2.53 -8.18
CA VAL A 35 2.93 -2.38 -7.63
C VAL A 35 1.88 -2.59 -8.72
N MET A 36 2.07 -1.99 -9.91
CA MET A 36 1.15 -2.15 -11.04
C MET A 36 1.13 -3.59 -11.57
N ASP A 37 2.27 -4.25 -11.65
CA ASP A 37 2.39 -5.65 -12.07
C ASP A 37 1.67 -6.59 -11.10
N GLY A 38 1.90 -6.41 -9.79
CA GLY A 38 1.20 -7.18 -8.75
C GLY A 38 -0.31 -6.94 -8.76
N TYR A 39 -0.74 -5.70 -9.00
CA TYR A 39 -2.15 -5.36 -9.15
C TYR A 39 -2.75 -6.03 -10.39
N GLN A 40 -2.06 -5.97 -11.53
CA GLN A 40 -2.49 -6.60 -12.77
C GLN A 40 -2.55 -8.12 -12.63
N PHE A 41 -1.60 -8.75 -11.92
CA PHE A 41 -1.64 -10.16 -11.62
C PHE A 41 -2.92 -10.53 -10.85
N LEU A 42 -3.25 -9.80 -9.80
CA LEU A 42 -4.49 -10.04 -9.04
C LEU A 42 -5.73 -9.80 -9.90
N MET A 43 -5.76 -8.72 -10.69
CA MET A 43 -6.85 -8.36 -11.58
C MET A 43 -7.17 -9.49 -12.58
N GLN A 44 -6.15 -10.18 -13.09
CA GLN A 44 -6.30 -11.25 -14.07
C GLN A 44 -6.64 -12.61 -13.46
N ASN A 45 -6.22 -12.87 -12.23
CA ASN A 45 -6.28 -14.21 -11.64
C ASN A 45 -7.30 -14.36 -10.51
N TYR A 46 -7.78 -13.27 -9.93
CA TYR A 46 -8.71 -13.31 -8.81
C TYR A 46 -10.07 -13.88 -9.23
N ARG A 47 -10.54 -14.88 -8.49
CA ARG A 47 -11.91 -15.39 -8.56
C ARG A 47 -12.64 -15.09 -7.25
N THR A 48 -13.94 -14.87 -7.36
CA THR A 48 -14.78 -14.62 -6.19
C THR A 48 -14.63 -15.74 -5.17
N GLY A 49 -14.24 -15.37 -3.94
CA GLY A 49 -13.99 -16.32 -2.84
C GLY A 49 -12.50 -16.64 -2.61
N ASP A 50 -11.61 -16.22 -3.51
CA ASP A 50 -10.17 -16.40 -3.31
C ASP A 50 -9.66 -15.58 -2.12
N ARG A 51 -8.66 -16.16 -1.44
CA ARG A 51 -7.97 -15.52 -0.33
C ARG A 51 -6.67 -14.89 -0.82
N ILE A 52 -6.59 -13.56 -0.78
CA ILE A 52 -5.41 -12.82 -1.20
C ILE A 52 -4.40 -12.78 -0.05
N CYS A 53 -3.21 -13.34 -0.28
CA CYS A 53 -2.07 -13.27 0.63
C CYS A 53 -0.92 -12.55 -0.06
N ILE A 54 -0.38 -11.50 0.56
CA ILE A 54 0.71 -10.69 -0.01
C ILE A 54 1.93 -10.80 0.91
N PHE A 55 3.09 -11.08 0.31
CA PHE A 55 4.34 -11.22 1.05
C PHE A 55 5.40 -10.27 0.51
N GLY A 56 6.27 -9.77 1.39
CA GLY A 56 7.37 -8.90 0.98
C GLY A 56 8.54 -8.90 1.96
N PHE A 57 9.75 -8.90 1.42
CA PHE A 57 11.00 -8.82 2.18
C PHE A 57 11.75 -7.54 1.81
N SER A 58 12.29 -6.82 2.81
CA SER A 58 13.09 -5.61 2.60
C SER A 58 12.34 -4.58 1.74
N ARG A 59 12.85 -4.25 0.54
CA ARG A 59 12.16 -3.36 -0.42
C ARG A 59 10.82 -3.91 -0.90
N GLY A 60 10.73 -5.23 -1.07
CA GLY A 60 9.48 -5.90 -1.45
C GLY A 60 8.40 -5.77 -0.37
N ALA A 61 8.76 -5.54 0.89
CA ALA A 61 7.78 -5.25 1.93
C ALA A 61 7.07 -3.91 1.71
N TYR A 62 7.77 -2.90 1.19
CA TYR A 62 7.15 -1.63 0.82
C TYR A 62 6.20 -1.83 -0.36
N THR A 63 6.64 -2.54 -1.41
CA THR A 63 5.79 -2.93 -2.55
C THR A 63 4.54 -3.69 -2.10
N ALA A 64 4.67 -4.69 -1.23
CA ALA A 64 3.56 -5.49 -0.71
C ALA A 64 2.50 -4.64 0.00
N ARG A 65 2.96 -3.71 0.85
CA ARG A 65 2.10 -2.75 1.56
C ARG A 65 1.44 -1.78 0.59
N SER A 66 2.18 -1.28 -0.40
CA SER A 66 1.65 -0.38 -1.42
C SER A 66 0.60 -1.06 -2.30
N LEU A 67 0.81 -2.32 -2.68
CA LEU A 67 -0.18 -3.13 -3.39
C LEU A 67 -1.45 -3.28 -2.57
N ALA A 68 -1.33 -3.63 -1.28
CA ALA A 68 -2.48 -3.72 -0.38
C ALA A 68 -3.22 -2.37 -0.25
N GLY A 69 -2.48 -1.26 -0.17
CA GLY A 69 -3.04 0.08 -0.12
C GLY A 69 -3.73 0.51 -1.42
N MET A 70 -3.21 0.09 -2.58
CA MET A 70 -3.84 0.32 -3.88
C MET A 70 -5.19 -0.40 -3.92
N ILE A 71 -5.22 -1.69 -3.58
CA ILE A 71 -6.47 -2.48 -3.53
C ILE A 71 -7.49 -1.85 -2.58
N HIS A 72 -7.07 -1.36 -1.41
CA HIS A 72 -7.96 -0.70 -0.45
C HIS A 72 -8.61 0.55 -1.03
N LYS A 73 -7.79 1.43 -1.61
CA LYS A 73 -8.21 2.77 -2.03
C LYS A 73 -8.97 2.77 -3.36
N VAL A 74 -8.48 2.03 -4.37
CA VAL A 74 -9.08 2.03 -5.71
C VAL A 74 -9.92 0.80 -6.02
N GLY A 75 -9.87 -0.24 -5.19
CA GLY A 75 -10.52 -1.53 -5.47
C GLY A 75 -9.76 -2.36 -6.52
N LEU A 76 -10.26 -3.57 -6.81
CA LEU A 76 -9.70 -4.43 -7.87
C LEU A 76 -10.54 -4.31 -9.15
N LEU A 77 -9.91 -3.94 -10.25
CA LEU A 77 -10.56 -3.90 -11.57
C LEU A 77 -10.97 -5.33 -12.02
N PRO A 78 -11.98 -5.46 -12.88
CA PRO A 78 -12.26 -6.72 -13.56
C PRO A 78 -11.11 -7.12 -14.50
N PRO A 79 -11.01 -8.41 -14.86
CA PRO A 79 -9.99 -8.90 -15.79
C PRO A 79 -10.05 -8.17 -17.14
N ASP A 80 -8.97 -8.31 -17.91
CA ASP A 80 -8.78 -7.71 -19.24
C ASP A 80 -8.71 -6.17 -19.35
N ASN A 81 -8.95 -5.42 -18.28
CA ASN A 81 -8.82 -3.95 -18.26
C ASN A 81 -7.38 -3.44 -18.04
N ARG A 82 -6.39 -4.06 -18.69
CA ARG A 82 -4.95 -3.78 -18.47
C ARG A 82 -4.56 -2.33 -18.71
N GLN A 83 -5.17 -1.67 -19.69
CA GLN A 83 -4.89 -0.27 -20.03
C GLN A 83 -5.32 0.71 -18.93
N GLN A 84 -6.21 0.31 -18.03
CA GLN A 84 -6.68 1.14 -16.91
C GLN A 84 -5.77 1.06 -15.68
N VAL A 85 -4.85 0.10 -15.62
CA VAL A 85 -3.95 -0.07 -14.47
C VAL A 85 -3.11 1.18 -14.18
N PRO A 86 -2.47 1.85 -15.16
CA PRO A 86 -1.73 3.09 -14.91
C PRO A 86 -2.63 4.23 -14.38
N PHE A 87 -3.87 4.29 -14.84
CA PHE A 87 -4.84 5.28 -14.38
C PHE A 87 -5.27 5.02 -12.93
N ALA A 88 -5.57 3.76 -12.60
CA ALA A 88 -5.85 3.34 -11.23
C ALA A 88 -4.66 3.63 -10.29
N TYR A 89 -3.43 3.39 -10.76
CA TYR A 89 -2.22 3.73 -10.00
C TYR A 89 -2.08 5.25 -9.74
N LYS A 90 -2.39 6.07 -10.74
CA LYS A 90 -2.40 7.54 -10.60
C LYS A 90 -3.44 8.00 -9.58
N MET A 91 -4.63 7.38 -9.54
CA MET A 91 -5.62 7.65 -8.50
C MET A 91 -5.12 7.21 -7.11
N TYR A 92 -4.50 6.03 -7.02
CA TYR A 92 -3.93 5.52 -5.79
C TYR A 92 -2.90 6.50 -5.18
N THR A 93 -1.95 7.00 -5.98
CA THR A 93 -0.88 7.89 -5.51
C THR A 93 -1.34 9.30 -5.10
N ARG A 94 -2.57 9.70 -5.45
CA ARG A 94 -3.10 11.05 -5.23
C ARG A 94 -3.82 11.20 -3.88
N THR A 95 -3.25 11.90 -2.90
CA THR A 95 -3.72 11.89 -1.50
C THR A 95 -4.58 13.09 -1.06
N ASP A 96 -4.86 14.06 -1.93
CA ASP A 96 -5.77 15.17 -1.64
C ASP A 96 -7.24 14.72 -1.55
N GLU A 97 -8.09 15.53 -0.92
CA GLU A 97 -9.52 15.23 -0.72
C GLU A 97 -10.27 14.97 -2.04
N ILE A 98 -9.91 15.71 -3.10
CA ILE A 98 -10.47 15.49 -4.44
C ILE A 98 -10.02 14.12 -4.98
N GLY A 99 -8.74 13.80 -4.87
CA GLY A 99 -8.21 12.49 -5.26
C GLY A 99 -8.88 11.34 -4.51
N TRP A 100 -9.22 11.57 -3.24
CA TRP A 100 -9.99 10.64 -2.42
C TRP A 100 -11.40 10.42 -2.95
N GLY A 101 -12.18 11.49 -3.13
CA GLY A 101 -13.53 11.39 -3.70
C GLY A 101 -13.54 10.73 -5.08
N GLN A 102 -12.57 11.06 -5.93
CA GLN A 102 -12.41 10.45 -7.25
C GLN A 102 -12.09 8.96 -7.18
N SER A 103 -11.22 8.54 -6.24
CA SER A 103 -10.87 7.13 -6.05
C SER A 103 -12.07 6.32 -5.55
N THR A 104 -12.86 6.89 -4.62
CA THR A 104 -14.08 6.27 -4.12
C THR A 104 -15.12 6.09 -5.23
N ALA A 105 -15.41 7.14 -6.01
CA ALA A 105 -16.35 7.05 -7.12
C ALA A 105 -15.88 6.06 -8.20
N PHE A 106 -14.58 6.03 -8.50
CA PHE A 106 -14.00 5.07 -9.43
C PHE A 106 -14.16 3.63 -8.92
N LYS A 107 -13.86 3.41 -7.64
CA LYS A 107 -14.00 2.12 -6.99
C LYS A 107 -15.43 1.60 -7.04
N GLU A 108 -16.42 2.45 -6.74
CA GLU A 108 -17.84 2.11 -6.78
C GLU A 108 -18.34 1.81 -8.20
N ALA A 109 -17.81 2.51 -9.21
CA ALA A 109 -18.27 2.37 -10.59
C ALA A 109 -17.63 1.20 -11.35
N PHE A 110 -16.35 0.90 -11.09
CA PHE A 110 -15.56 0.03 -11.97
C PHE A 110 -14.90 -1.16 -11.27
N CYS A 111 -14.84 -1.17 -9.94
CA CYS A 111 -14.05 -2.16 -9.21
C CYS A 111 -14.92 -3.07 -8.35
N ILE A 112 -14.35 -4.20 -7.97
CA ILE A 112 -14.88 -5.08 -6.94
C ILE A 112 -14.11 -4.89 -5.63
N ASP A 113 -14.81 -5.02 -4.51
CA ASP A 113 -14.21 -5.10 -3.19
C ASP A 113 -13.65 -6.49 -2.95
N VAL A 114 -12.35 -6.57 -2.72
CA VAL A 114 -11.65 -7.83 -2.40
C VAL A 114 -10.97 -7.72 -1.03
N PRO A 115 -11.31 -8.59 -0.06
CA PRO A 115 -10.62 -8.61 1.21
C PRO A 115 -9.22 -9.20 1.05
N ILE A 116 -8.26 -8.65 1.78
CA ILE A 116 -6.91 -9.22 1.85
C ILE A 116 -6.83 -10.08 3.10
N GLU A 117 -6.63 -11.38 2.91
CA GLU A 117 -6.60 -12.36 4.00
C GLU A 117 -5.36 -12.15 4.88
N PHE A 118 -4.20 -11.95 4.24
CA PHE A 118 -2.93 -11.88 4.95
C PHE A 118 -1.92 -10.97 4.26
N VAL A 119 -1.22 -10.16 5.05
CA VAL A 119 0.00 -9.47 4.60
C VAL A 119 1.14 -9.82 5.55
N GLY A 120 2.16 -10.50 5.02
CA GLY A 120 3.36 -10.90 5.74
C GLY A 120 4.57 -10.16 5.23
N VAL A 121 5.18 -9.32 6.07
CA VAL A 121 6.36 -8.57 5.69
C VAL A 121 7.53 -8.82 6.62
N TRP A 122 8.73 -8.80 6.06
CA TRP A 122 9.98 -8.95 6.79
C TRP A 122 10.86 -7.74 6.52
N ASP A 123 11.44 -7.20 7.60
CA ASP A 123 12.55 -6.27 7.55
C ASP A 123 12.29 -5.05 6.63
N THR A 124 11.09 -4.46 6.73
CA THR A 124 10.67 -3.34 5.88
C THR A 124 11.59 -2.13 6.04
N VAL A 125 12.51 -1.97 5.08
CA VAL A 125 13.29 -0.75 4.91
C VAL A 125 12.44 0.32 4.24
N ASP A 126 12.49 1.56 4.73
CA ASP A 126 11.89 2.71 4.04
C ASP A 126 12.60 2.81 2.67
N SER A 127 11.93 2.36 1.61
CA SER A 127 12.53 2.21 0.27
C SER A 127 12.43 3.50 -0.55
N VAL A 128 11.92 4.56 0.06
CA VAL A 128 11.97 5.89 -0.50
C VAL A 128 13.35 6.45 -0.18
N GLY A 129 14.07 6.88 -1.21
CA GLY A 129 15.37 7.53 -1.07
C GLY A 129 15.30 8.83 -0.27
N LEU A 130 16.24 9.75 -0.48
CA LEU A 130 16.46 10.91 0.39
C LEU A 130 15.21 11.80 0.58
N VAL A 131 14.20 11.69 -0.30
CA VAL A 131 12.88 12.31 -0.20
C VAL A 131 11.78 11.27 0.10
N PRO A 132 11.16 11.28 1.30
CA PRO A 132 10.15 10.30 1.67
C PRO A 132 8.79 10.59 0.99
N LYS A 133 8.56 10.03 -0.20
CA LYS A 133 7.22 9.99 -0.81
C LYS A 133 6.48 8.74 -0.31
N ARG A 134 5.94 8.82 0.91
CA ARG A 134 5.18 7.71 1.50
C ARG A 134 3.87 7.51 0.72
N LEU A 135 3.69 6.30 0.22
CA LEU A 135 2.45 5.90 -0.43
C LEU A 135 1.34 5.68 0.63
N PRO A 136 0.08 6.01 0.31
CA PRO A 136 -1.01 5.89 1.27
C PRO A 136 -1.28 4.41 1.65
N PHE A 137 -1.71 4.19 2.90
CA PHE A 137 -2.02 2.87 3.51
C PHE A 137 -0.87 1.88 3.60
N THR A 138 0.37 2.38 3.60
CA THR A 138 1.54 1.54 3.88
C THR A 138 1.70 1.17 5.36
N ALA A 139 0.92 1.79 6.26
CA ALA A 139 0.99 1.61 7.71
C ALA A 139 -0.33 1.25 8.42
N SER A 140 -1.48 1.38 7.75
CA SER A 140 -2.80 0.97 8.24
C SER A 140 -3.71 0.65 7.04
N ASN A 141 -4.58 -0.35 7.14
CA ASN A 141 -5.50 -0.76 6.08
C ASN A 141 -6.59 -1.67 6.67
N THR A 142 -7.86 -1.32 6.47
CA THR A 142 -9.00 -2.04 7.05
C THR A 142 -9.43 -3.27 6.26
N ILE A 143 -9.01 -3.42 5.00
CA ILE A 143 -9.32 -4.62 4.20
C ILE A 143 -8.35 -5.77 4.49
N ILE A 144 -7.26 -5.52 5.22
CA ILE A 144 -6.30 -6.55 5.62
C ILE A 144 -6.80 -7.20 6.91
N ARG A 145 -7.17 -8.48 6.83
CA ARG A 145 -7.66 -9.25 7.97
C ARG A 145 -6.54 -9.60 8.95
N THR A 146 -5.35 -9.91 8.45
CA THR A 146 -4.21 -10.26 9.29
C THR A 146 -2.94 -9.68 8.73
N PHE A 147 -2.26 -8.87 9.53
CA PHE A 147 -0.97 -8.27 9.18
C PHE A 147 0.10 -8.80 10.14
N ARG A 148 1.23 -9.24 9.58
CA ARG A 148 2.41 -9.67 10.35
C ARG A 148 3.65 -9.00 9.79
N HIS A 149 4.45 -8.41 10.69
CA HIS A 149 5.73 -7.81 10.34
C HIS A 149 6.81 -8.38 11.25
N ALA A 150 7.77 -9.11 10.66
CA ALA A 150 8.98 -9.54 11.34
C ALA A 150 10.07 -8.48 11.20
N LEU A 151 10.66 -8.06 12.32
CA LEU A 151 11.73 -7.07 12.39
C LEU A 151 13.02 -7.75 12.84
N SER A 152 14.15 -7.39 12.22
CA SER A 152 15.47 -7.77 12.72
C SER A 152 15.76 -7.01 14.02
N LEU A 153 16.21 -7.72 15.06
CA LEU A 153 16.51 -7.13 16.38
C LEU A 153 17.88 -6.42 16.41
N ASP A 154 18.82 -6.83 15.55
CA ASP A 154 20.22 -6.38 15.55
C ASP A 154 20.53 -5.29 14.52
N GLU A 155 19.52 -4.60 13.99
CA GLU A 155 19.71 -3.57 12.97
C GLU A 155 19.94 -2.17 13.59
N HIS A 156 21.18 -1.68 13.45
CA HIS A 156 21.68 -0.46 14.10
C HIS A 156 21.91 0.73 13.15
N ARG A 157 21.55 0.67 11.86
CA ARG A 157 21.76 1.82 10.95
C ARG A 157 20.72 2.93 11.15
N ALA A 158 21.16 4.18 11.31
CA ALA A 158 20.31 5.36 11.56
C ALA A 158 19.25 5.70 10.47
N LYS A 159 19.26 5.02 9.30
CA LYS A 159 18.22 5.13 8.26
C LYS A 159 17.07 4.12 8.46
N PHE A 160 17.13 3.30 9.51
CA PHE A 160 16.15 2.28 9.84
C PHE A 160 15.03 2.83 10.71
N LYS A 161 14.17 3.69 10.13
CA LYS A 161 12.86 3.95 10.75
C LYS A 161 11.93 2.83 10.33
N ALA A 162 11.77 1.83 11.21
CA ALA A 162 10.74 0.81 11.04
C ALA A 162 9.39 1.51 10.80
N ASN A 163 8.79 1.27 9.62
CA ASN A 163 7.40 1.65 9.37
C ASN A 163 6.51 0.65 10.14
N LEU A 164 6.37 0.91 11.45
CA LEU A 164 5.49 0.16 12.33
C LEU A 164 4.05 0.27 11.81
N TRP A 165 3.38 -0.88 11.75
CA TRP A 165 1.96 -0.95 11.46
C TRP A 165 1.19 -0.41 12.66
N ASN A 166 0.34 0.58 12.44
CA ASN A 166 -0.44 1.21 13.50
C ASN A 166 -1.92 0.87 13.34
N VAL A 167 -2.63 0.87 14.47
CA VAL A 167 -4.10 0.84 14.48
C VAL A 167 -4.61 2.00 13.62
N PRO A 168 -5.59 1.78 12.72
CA PRO A 168 -6.13 2.85 11.87
C PRO A 168 -6.53 4.07 12.71
N THR A 169 -6.07 5.26 12.30
CA THR A 169 -6.42 6.50 12.98
C THR A 169 -7.87 6.87 12.67
N ALA A 170 -8.51 7.73 13.48
CA ALA A 170 -9.85 8.25 13.17
C ALA A 170 -9.96 8.88 11.77
N LYS A 171 -8.86 9.43 11.25
CA LYS A 171 -8.75 9.92 9.87
C LYS A 171 -8.82 8.77 8.85
N ASP A 172 -8.08 7.69 9.08
CA ASP A 172 -8.11 6.50 8.22
C ASP A 172 -9.49 5.84 8.22
N LEU A 173 -10.19 5.87 9.36
CA LEU A 173 -11.55 5.37 9.48
C LEU A 173 -12.55 6.17 8.64
N LYS A 174 -12.41 7.50 8.60
CA LYS A 174 -13.23 8.39 7.75
C LYS A 174 -12.95 8.23 6.25
N LEU A 175 -11.76 7.75 5.90
CA LEU A 175 -11.36 7.49 4.51
C LEU A 175 -11.81 6.11 4.02
N ASN A 176 -12.44 5.29 4.87
CA ASN A 176 -13.12 4.07 4.42
C ASN A 176 -14.46 4.41 3.77
N THR A 177 -14.74 3.79 2.64
CA THR A 177 -16.08 3.78 2.07
C THR A 177 -17.04 3.03 3.03
N PRO A 178 -18.22 3.58 3.36
CA PRO A 178 -19.22 2.85 4.15
C PRO A 178 -19.57 1.54 3.44
N LYS A 179 -19.63 0.43 4.19
CA LYS A 179 -20.05 -0.87 3.67
C LYS A 179 -21.37 -0.72 2.91
N SER A 180 -21.43 -1.16 1.65
CA SER A 180 -22.71 -1.62 1.11
C SER A 180 -23.13 -2.82 1.97
N SER A 181 -24.35 -2.75 2.50
CA SER A 181 -24.88 -3.63 3.53
C SER A 181 -24.70 -5.12 3.21
N PRO A 182 -24.47 -5.98 4.22
CA PRO A 182 -24.37 -7.42 4.01
C PRO A 182 -25.70 -7.98 3.47
N LEU A 183 -25.56 -8.92 2.54
CA LEU A 183 -26.62 -9.77 2.02
C LEU A 183 -27.59 -10.22 3.12
N SER A 184 -28.85 -9.82 2.97
CA SER A 184 -30.08 -10.58 3.27
C SER A 184 -29.99 -11.59 4.41
N SER A 185 -30.20 -11.14 5.65
CA SER A 185 -30.81 -11.98 6.68
C SER A 185 -32.31 -12.06 6.41
N ARG A 186 -32.74 -13.10 5.69
CA ARG A 186 -34.16 -13.49 5.62
C ARG A 186 -34.69 -13.64 7.05
N LYS A 187 -35.66 -12.80 7.41
CA LYS A 187 -36.55 -13.04 8.54
C LYS A 187 -37.36 -14.30 8.25
N ASN A 188 -37.04 -15.39 8.95
CA ASN A 188 -37.99 -16.48 9.10
C ASN A 188 -39.02 -16.06 10.16
N THR A 189 -40.10 -15.43 9.73
CA THR A 189 -41.36 -15.46 10.47
C THR A 189 -42.00 -16.82 10.20
N VAL A 190 -41.82 -17.77 11.12
CA VAL A 190 -42.67 -18.94 11.21
C VAL A 190 -43.90 -18.52 11.99
N ASP A 191 -45.02 -18.47 11.28
CA ASP A 191 -46.38 -18.35 11.81
C ASP A 191 -46.70 -19.62 12.60
N SER A 192 -46.95 -19.49 13.89
CA SER A 192 -47.49 -20.56 14.73
C SER A 192 -48.98 -20.31 14.95
N ARG A 193 -49.80 -20.83 14.04
CA ARG A 193 -51.21 -21.17 14.27
C ARG A 193 -51.46 -22.57 13.72
N GLY A 194 -51.97 -23.46 14.58
CA GLY A 194 -52.28 -24.85 14.26
C GLY A 194 -51.86 -25.76 15.39
#